data_AF-A0A929BHZ5-F1
#
_entry.id   AF-A0A929BHZ5-F1
#
_cell.length_a   1.000
_cell.length_b   1.000
_cell.length_c   1.000
_cell.angle_alpha   90.00
_cell.angle_beta   90.00
_cell.angle_gamma   90.00
#
_symmetry.space_group_name_H-M   'P 1'
#
loop_
_entity.id
_entity.type
_entity.pdbx_description
1 polymer ?
#
loop_
_entity_poly.entity_id
_entity_poly.type
_entity_poly.pdbx_seq_one_letter_code
_entity_poly.pdbx_strand_id
1 'polypeptide(L)' 'MKHFLIKHNDVCRRCKGEGSIMVKDEFTSEIKSIPCTLCGGSGLVSVTKDITITISPKPIKTIEK' A
#
# COMPACT_ATOMS: atom_id res chain seq x y z
N MET A 1 3.15 12.93 22.29
CA MET A 1 2.75 11.89 21.32
C MET A 1 2.06 12.59 20.17
N LYS A 2 2.45 12.33 18.91
CA LYS A 2 1.74 12.88 17.74
C LYS A 2 1.30 11.73 16.84
N HIS A 3 0.06 11.81 16.37
CA HIS A 3 -0.55 10.84 15.46
C HIS A 3 -0.72 11.48 14.09
N PHE A 4 -0.39 10.73 13.04
CA PHE A 4 -0.51 11.17 11.66
C PHE A 4 -1.22 10.10 10.84
N LEU A 5 -2.26 10.53 10.12
CA LEU A 5 -2.92 9.70 9.13
C LEU A 5 -2.49 10.17 7.74
N ILE A 6 -1.71 9.36 7.03
CA ILE A 6 -1.25 9.68 5.68
C ILE A 6 -2.05 8.85 4.69
N LYS A 7 -2.65 9.52 3.71
CA LYS A 7 -3.29 8.88 2.56
C LYS A 7 -2.43 9.12 1.32
N HIS A 8 -2.12 8.06 0.62
CA HIS A 8 -1.42 8.13 -0.66
C HIS A 8 -1.91 7.01 -1.59
N ASN A 9 -1.63 7.16 -2.89
CA ASN A 9 -1.92 6.12 -3.87
C ASN A 9 -0.65 5.28 -4.07
N ASP A 10 -0.77 3.97 -3.91
CA ASP A 10 0.28 3.00 -4.25
C ASP A 10 -0.09 2.25 -5.53
N VAL A 11 0.92 1.73 -6.22
CA VAL A 11 0.72 0.82 -7.35
C VAL A 11 -0.01 -0.44 -6.88
N CYS A 12 -1.07 -0.82 -7.60
CA CYS A 12 -1.82 -2.02 -7.30
C CYS A 12 -0.90 -3.24 -7.42
N ARG A 13 -0.67 -3.94 -6.29
CA ARG A 13 0.26 -5.08 -6.25
C ARG A 13 -0.22 -6.30 -7.05
N ARG A 14 -1.54 -6.39 -7.31
CA ARG A 14 -2.13 -7.50 -8.07
C ARG A 14 -1.87 -7.38 -9.57
N CYS A 15 -2.16 -6.23 -10.16
CA CYS A 15 -1.94 -6.00 -11.59
C CYS A 15 -0.63 -5.25 -11.90
N LYS A 16 0.16 -4.88 -10.89
CA LYS A 16 1.42 -4.14 -11.02
C LYS A 16 1.31 -2.82 -11.79
N GLY A 17 0.16 -2.15 -11.70
CA GLY A 17 -0.10 -0.87 -12.38
C GLY A 17 -0.84 -0.98 -13.71
N GLU A 18 -0.97 -2.18 -14.29
CA GLU A 18 -1.59 -2.38 -15.62
C GLU A 18 -3.11 -2.12 -15.65
N GLY A 19 -3.77 -2.07 -14.50
CA GLY A 19 -5.23 -1.96 -14.39
C GLY A 19 -6.00 -3.22 -14.81
N SER A 20 -5.36 -4.18 -15.48
CA SER A 20 -5.99 -5.44 -15.92
C SER A 20 -5.21 -6.67 -15.45
N ILE A 21 -5.84 -7.84 -15.50
CA ILE A 21 -5.20 -9.14 -15.27
C ILE A 21 -5.62 -10.11 -16.39
N MET A 22 -4.69 -10.98 -16.79
CA MET A 22 -4.99 -12.06 -17.73
C MET A 22 -5.57 -13.26 -16.98
N VAL A 23 -6.71 -13.74 -17.43
CA VAL A 23 -7.38 -14.94 -16.89
C VAL A 23 -7.61 -15.91 -18.02
N LYS A 24 -7.32 -17.19 -17.76
CA LYS A 24 -7.63 -18.27 -18.70
C LYS A 24 -9.07 -18.72 -18.44
N ASP A 25 -9.89 -18.64 -19.49
CA ASP A 25 -11.23 -19.20 -19.49
C ASP A 25 -11.12 -20.73 -19.50
N GLU A 26 -11.67 -21.40 -18.49
CA GLU A 26 -11.57 -22.87 -18.38
C GLU A 26 -12.41 -23.58 -19.43
N PHE A 27 -13.47 -22.94 -19.94
CA PHE A 27 -14.37 -23.53 -20.92
C PHE A 27 -13.87 -23.34 -22.35
N THR A 28 -13.40 -22.14 -22.69
CA THR A 28 -12.92 -21.84 -24.05
C THR A 28 -11.41 -22.02 -24.21
N SER A 29 -10.66 -22.19 -23.11
CA SER A 29 -9.19 -22.16 -23.07
C SER A 29 -8.56 -20.85 -23.57
N GLU A 30 -9.36 -19.80 -23.79
CA GLU A 30 -8.88 -18.48 -24.23
C GLU A 30 -8.28 -17.69 -23.07
N ILE A 31 -7.26 -16.88 -23.38
CA ILE A 31 -6.72 -15.92 -22.43
C ILE A 31 -7.44 -14.59 -22.65
N LYS A 32 -8.14 -14.11 -21.62
CA LYS A 32 -8.87 -12.84 -21.64
C LYS A 32 -8.22 -11.84 -20.69
N SER A 33 -8.15 -10.60 -21.11
CA SER A 33 -7.80 -9.48 -20.24
C SER A 33 -9.05 -8.95 -19.58
N ILE A 34 -9.10 -8.98 -18.25
CA ILE A 34 -10.22 -8.45 -17.46
C ILE A 34 -9.74 -7.33 -16.54
N PRO A 35 -10.59 -6.35 -16.18
CA PRO A 35 -10.24 -5.34 -15.19
C PRO A 35 -9.79 -5.97 -13.87
N CYS A 36 -8.70 -5.47 -13.29
CA CYS A 36 -8.22 -5.92 -12.01
C CYS A 36 -9.22 -5.55 -10.92
N THR A 37 -9.85 -6.54 -10.30
CA THR A 37 -10.90 -6.29 -9.30
C THR A 37 -10.38 -5.69 -7.99
N LEU A 38 -9.05 -5.73 -7.74
CA LEU A 38 -8.46 -5.11 -6.56
C LEU A 38 -8.37 -3.57 -6.67
N CYS A 39 -8.00 -3.05 -7.83
CA CYS A 39 -7.91 -1.61 -8.08
C CYS A 39 -9.06 -1.05 -8.91
N GLY A 40 -10.06 -1.89 -9.23
CA GLY A 40 -11.20 -1.51 -10.06
C GLY A 40 -10.83 -1.05 -11.47
N GLY A 41 -9.72 -1.53 -12.03
CA GLY A 41 -9.25 -1.11 -13.36
C GLY A 41 -8.27 0.07 -13.38
N SER A 42 -8.06 0.76 -12.27
CA SER A 42 -7.28 2.01 -12.23
C SER A 42 -5.76 1.83 -12.23
N GLY A 43 -5.27 0.64 -11.91
CA GLY A 43 -3.83 0.37 -11.69
C GLY A 43 -3.29 0.85 -10.34
N LEU A 44 -4.05 1.64 -9.57
CA LEU A 44 -3.63 2.21 -8.29
C LEU A 44 -4.58 1.82 -7.16
N VAL A 45 -4.09 1.81 -5.92
CA VAL A 45 -4.90 1.59 -4.72
C VAL A 45 -4.64 2.71 -3.72
N SER A 46 -5.69 3.21 -3.09
CA SER A 46 -5.55 4.19 -2.00
C SER A 46 -5.16 3.46 -0.72
N VAL A 47 -4.02 3.83 -0.14
CA VAL A 47 -3.50 3.24 1.08
C VAL A 47 -3.50 4.29 2.17
N THR A 48 -3.98 3.90 3.35
CA THR A 48 -3.92 4.74 4.54
C THR A 48 -2.86 4.17 5.49
N LYS A 49 -1.87 4.99 5.86
CA LYS A 49 -0.86 4.65 6.85
C LYS A 49 -1.11 5.45 8.12
N ASP A 50 -1.29 4.73 9.23
CA ASP A 50 -1.35 5.29 10.57
C ASP A 50 0.06 5.28 11.16
N ILE A 51 0.58 6.47 11.46
CA ILE A 51 1.94 6.67 11.99
C ILE A 51 1.83 7.32 13.35
N THR A 52 2.35 6.62 14.36
CA THR A 52 2.48 7.14 15.72
C THR A 52 3.94 7.51 15.99
N ILE A 53 4.20 8.78 16.30
CA ILE A 53 5.54 9.27 16.66
C ILE A 53 5.62 9.45 18.18
N THR A 54 6.53 8.68 18.79
CA THR A 54 6.88 8.76 20.21
C THR A 54 8.27 9.36 20.36
N ILE A 55 8.35 10.48 21.07
CA ILE A 55 9.62 11.13 21.42
C ILE A 55 9.89 10.83 22.89
N SER A 56 10.98 10.14 23.17
CA SER A 56 11.43 9.85 24.54
C SER A 56 12.74 10.59 24.79
N PRO A 57 12.79 11.53 25.76
CA PRO A 57 14.03 12.22 26.09
C PRO A 57 15.04 11.24 26.71
N LYS A 58 16.32 11.40 26.36
CA LYS A 58 17.39 10.66 27.05
C LYS A 58 17.63 11.26 28.43
N PRO A 59 17.83 10.43 29.49
CA PRO A 59 18.23 10.95 30.78
C PRO A 59 19.59 11.64 30.67
N ILE A 60 19.72 12.78 31.33
CA ILE A 60 20.97 13.54 31.40
C ILE A 60 21.94 12.73 32.26
N LYS A 61 23.10 12.36 31.71
CA LYS A 61 24.21 11.84 32.51
C LYS A 61 24.90 13.02 33.16
N THR A 62 24.66 13.24 34.45
CA THR A 62 25.47 14.15 35.26
C THR A 62 26.87 13.56 35.33
N ILE A 63 27.88 14.26 34.82
CA ILE A 63 29.28 13.89 34.97
C ILE A 63 29.70 14.49 36.32
N GLU A 64 29.72 13.68 37.38
CA GLU A 64 30.29 14.10 38.65
C GLU A 64 31.81 14.29 38.47
N LYS A 65 32.30 15.44 38.94
CA LYS A 65 33.68 15.91 38.79
C LYS A 65 34.46 15.68 40.07
#